data_AF-A0A3D0XPD3-F1
#
_entry.id   AF-A0A3D0XPD3-F1
#
_cell.length_a   1.000
_cell.length_b   1.000
_cell.length_c   1.000
_cell.angle_alpha   90.00
_cell.angle_beta   90.00
_cell.angle_gamma   90.00
#
_symmetry.space_group_name_H-M   'P 1'
#
loop_
_entity.id
_entity.type
_entity.pdbx_description
1 polymer ?
#
loop_
_entity_poly.entity_id
_entity_poly.type
_entity_poly.pdbx_seq_one_letter_code
_entity_poly.pdbx_strand_id
1 'polypeptide(L)'
;MSIRMPERIRSFRDSFRYAFKGIAFCIKNERNMRVHITAAVYVLSFSPFFHLSATQYAILFLTIGLVIFAEALNTAIEAVINLEAQWYDNLARIGKNTAAGAVLVCAFASVLVGVALFWRPATLLFIVEYLCSHLVFGLLFLASLPVASIFIFFFPFGIFRKH
;
A
#
# COMPACT_ATOMS: atom_id res chain seq x y z
N MET A 1 -19.56 -32.01 26.74
CA MET A 1 -18.97 -32.69 25.57
C MET A 1 -17.98 -31.72 24.92
N SER A 2 -16.69 -31.87 25.18
CA SER A 2 -15.62 -30.98 24.66
C SER A 2 -15.20 -31.46 23.27
N ILE A 3 -15.57 -30.71 22.22
CA ILE A 3 -15.03 -30.95 20.88
C ILE A 3 -13.56 -30.48 20.90
N ARG A 4 -12.63 -31.42 21.08
CA ARG A 4 -11.21 -31.19 20.82
C ARG A 4 -11.05 -31.09 19.31
N MET A 5 -11.03 -29.87 18.78
CA MET A 5 -10.54 -29.66 17.42
C MET A 5 -9.07 -30.09 17.41
N PRO A 6 -8.63 -30.97 16.50
CA PRO A 6 -7.22 -31.29 16.40
C PRO A 6 -6.46 -30.00 16.08
N GLU A 7 -5.55 -29.59 16.96
CA GLU A 7 -4.57 -28.55 16.64
C GLU A 7 -3.72 -29.07 15.49
N ARG A 8 -4.15 -28.76 14.26
CA ARG A 8 -3.35 -29.05 13.07
C ARG A 8 -2.10 -28.19 13.18
N ILE A 9 -0.96 -28.80 13.45
CA ILE A 9 0.34 -28.12 13.40
C ILE A 9 0.44 -27.49 12.01
N ARG A 10 0.28 -26.17 11.96
CA ARG A 10 0.21 -25.42 10.70
C ARG A 10 1.59 -25.44 10.07
N SER A 11 1.68 -25.92 8.84
CA SER A 11 2.93 -25.84 8.10
C SER A 11 3.30 -24.37 7.92
N PHE A 12 4.59 -24.05 8.02
CA PHE A 12 5.12 -22.72 7.67
C PHE A 12 4.57 -22.24 6.32
N ARG A 13 4.48 -23.14 5.34
CA ARG A 13 3.91 -22.87 4.01
C ARG A 13 2.45 -22.40 4.06
N ASP A 14 1.64 -22.96 4.95
CA ASP A 14 0.24 -22.56 5.09
C ASP A 14 0.13 -21.13 5.64
N SER A 15 1.00 -20.75 6.59
CA SER A 15 1.05 -19.40 7.17
C SER A 15 1.37 -18.33 6.12
N PHE A 16 2.37 -18.56 5.25
CA PHE A 16 2.66 -17.65 4.12
C PHE A 16 1.46 -17.55 3.18
N ARG A 17 0.84 -18.69 2.83
CA ARG A 17 -0.34 -18.68 1.96
C ARG A 17 -1.46 -17.82 2.52
N TYR A 18 -1.71 -17.86 3.83
CA TYR A 18 -2.72 -17.01 4.46
C TYR A 18 -2.32 -15.54 4.49
N ALA A 19 -1.06 -15.22 4.79
CA ALA A 19 -0.56 -13.85 4.73
C ALA A 19 -0.71 -13.24 3.33
N PHE A 20 -0.34 -13.98 2.27
CA PHE A 20 -0.53 -13.53 0.89
C PHE A 20 -2.00 -13.35 0.52
N LYS A 21 -2.90 -14.21 1.02
CA LYS A 21 -4.34 -14.01 0.85
C LYS A 21 -4.82 -12.72 1.51
N GLY A 22 -4.32 -12.38 2.69
CA GLY A 22 -4.64 -11.12 3.37
C GLY A 22 -4.20 -9.89 2.59
N ILE A 23 -2.96 -9.88 2.07
CA ILE A 23 -2.47 -8.80 1.21
C ILE A 23 -3.29 -8.71 -0.08
N ALA A 24 -3.54 -9.85 -0.74
CA ALA A 24 -4.38 -9.88 -1.94
C ALA A 24 -5.80 -9.37 -1.68
N PHE A 25 -6.36 -9.63 -0.50
CA PHE A 25 -7.64 -9.07 -0.08
C PHE A 25 -7.57 -7.53 0.02
N CYS A 26 -6.55 -6.97 0.66
CA CYS A 26 -6.40 -5.52 0.79
C CYS A 26 -6.25 -4.85 -0.58
N ILE A 27 -5.42 -5.41 -1.48
CA ILE A 27 -5.22 -4.88 -2.83
C ILE A 27 -6.53 -4.84 -3.62
N LYS A 28 -7.35 -5.89 -3.48
CA LYS A 28 -8.62 -5.98 -4.20
C LYS A 28 -9.67 -5.04 -3.64
N ASN A 29 -9.81 -4.94 -2.33
CA ASN A 29 -10.95 -4.24 -1.72
C ASN A 29 -10.65 -2.76 -1.43
N GLU A 30 -9.40 -2.40 -1.13
CA GLU A 30 -9.06 -1.05 -0.69
C GLU A 30 -8.37 -0.24 -1.80
N ARG A 31 -9.01 0.88 -2.18
CA ARG A 31 -8.46 1.81 -3.17
C ARG A 31 -7.17 2.46 -2.67
N ASN A 32 -7.11 2.82 -1.39
CA ASN A 32 -5.91 3.44 -0.80
C ASN A 32 -4.71 2.49 -0.84
N MET A 33 -4.90 1.19 -0.57
CA MET A 33 -3.87 0.18 -0.78
C MET A 33 -3.31 0.19 -2.21
N ARG A 34 -4.18 0.29 -3.21
CA ARG A 34 -3.74 0.38 -4.61
C ARG A 34 -2.97 1.66 -4.90
N VAL A 35 -3.42 2.80 -4.38
CA VAL A 35 -2.69 4.08 -4.50
C VAL A 35 -1.29 3.98 -3.89
N HIS A 36 -1.16 3.42 -2.68
CA HIS A 36 0.13 3.28 -2.01
C HIS A 36 1.09 2.34 -2.76
N ILE A 37 0.59 1.22 -3.30
CA ILE A 37 1.39 0.31 -4.12
C ILE A 37 1.83 0.99 -5.42
N THR A 38 0.93 1.69 -6.12
CA THR A 38 1.28 2.43 -7.34
C THR A 38 2.33 3.50 -7.06
N ALA A 39 2.18 4.27 -5.98
CA ALA A 39 3.16 5.27 -5.58
C ALA A 39 4.52 4.61 -5.26
N ALA A 40 4.52 3.50 -4.53
CA ALA A 40 5.74 2.75 -4.23
C ALA A 40 6.45 2.25 -5.50
N VAL A 41 5.70 1.73 -6.48
CA VAL A 41 6.26 1.31 -7.78
C VAL A 41 6.95 2.49 -8.47
N TYR A 42 6.29 3.64 -8.62
CA TYR A 42 6.91 4.80 -9.26
C TYR A 42 8.14 5.31 -8.50
N VAL A 43 8.03 5.46 -7.18
CA VAL A 43 9.14 5.93 -6.35
C VAL A 43 10.34 5.00 -6.48
N LEU A 44 10.14 3.68 -6.44
CA LEU A 44 11.21 2.71 -6.63
C LEU A 44 11.77 2.71 -8.05
N SER A 45 10.94 2.88 -9.08
CA SER A 45 11.40 2.99 -10.47
C SER A 45 12.26 4.23 -10.72
N PHE A 46 11.95 5.36 -10.09
CA PHE A 46 12.73 6.60 -10.23
C PHE A 46 13.87 6.73 -9.22
N SER A 47 13.88 5.94 -8.14
CA SER A 47 14.92 6.02 -7.11
C SER A 47 16.38 5.84 -7.59
N PRO A 48 16.69 5.04 -8.64
CA PRO A 48 18.07 4.89 -9.13
C PRO A 48 18.69 6.19 -9.64
N PHE A 49 17.90 7.12 -10.17
CA PHE A 49 18.39 8.43 -10.64
C PHE A 49 18.98 9.30 -9.51
N PHE A 50 18.62 9.02 -8.25
CA PHE A 50 19.06 9.80 -7.10
C PHE A 50 20.33 9.26 -6.44
N HIS A 51 20.86 8.14 -6.92
CA HIS A 51 22.07 7.49 -6.38
C HIS A 51 22.00 7.32 -4.85
N LEU A 52 20.86 6.82 -4.36
CA LEU A 52 20.65 6.61 -2.93
C LEU A 52 21.63 5.57 -2.36
N SER A 53 22.14 5.82 -1.17
CA SER A 53 22.94 4.86 -0.40
C SER A 53 22.10 3.69 0.10
N ALA A 54 22.76 2.59 0.51
CA ALA A 54 22.09 1.42 1.09
C ALA A 54 21.21 1.79 2.30
N THR A 55 21.66 2.71 3.14
CA THR A 55 20.89 3.21 4.29
C THR A 55 19.65 3.98 3.86
N GLN A 56 19.76 4.80 2.81
CA GLN A 56 18.60 5.53 2.27
C GLN A 56 17.58 4.60 1.64
N TYR A 57 18.02 3.54 0.95
CA TYR A 57 17.12 2.48 0.48
C TYR A 57 16.46 1.72 1.62
N ALA A 58 17.19 1.41 2.70
CA ALA A 58 16.59 0.77 3.88
C ALA A 58 15.47 1.65 4.47
N ILE A 59 15.71 2.96 4.61
CA ILE A 59 14.70 3.93 5.07
C ILE A 59 13.51 3.96 4.11
N LEU A 60 13.76 3.98 2.79
CA LEU A 60 12.72 3.99 1.77
C LEU A 60 11.84 2.73 1.84
N PHE A 61 12.45 1.55 1.93
CA PHE A 61 11.73 0.28 2.05
C PHE A 61 10.92 0.18 3.35
N LEU A 62 11.49 0.62 4.47
CA LEU A 62 10.77 0.68 5.74
C LEU A 62 9.59 1.65 5.66
N THR A 63 9.77 2.80 5.04
CA THR A 63 8.73 3.82 4.87
C THR A 63 7.56 3.29 4.03
N ILE A 64 7.86 2.70 2.87
CA ILE A 64 6.86 2.04 2.01
C ILE A 64 6.15 0.91 2.78
N GLY A 65 6.93 0.09 3.48
CA GLY A 65 6.42 -1.03 4.28
C GLY A 65 5.48 -0.59 5.39
N LEU A 66 5.80 0.50 6.10
CA LEU A 66 4.96 1.05 7.17
C LEU A 66 3.62 1.59 6.65
N VAL A 67 3.60 2.26 5.50
CA VAL A 67 2.37 2.76 4.90
C VAL A 67 1.45 1.60 4.47
N ILE A 68 2.02 0.59 3.80
CA ILE A 68 1.28 -0.63 3.41
C ILE A 68 0.78 -1.38 4.65
N PHE A 69 1.61 -1.50 5.68
CA PHE A 69 1.24 -2.12 6.96
C PHE A 69 0.08 -1.39 7.62
N ALA A 70 0.13 -0.05 7.72
CA ALA A 70 -0.93 0.75 8.32
C ALA A 70 -2.26 0.58 7.57
N GLU A 71 -2.23 0.57 6.24
CA GLU A 71 -3.42 0.38 5.41
C GLU A 71 -4.02 -1.04 5.59
N ALA A 72 -3.17 -2.07 5.63
CA ALA A 72 -3.61 -3.43 5.90
C ALA A 72 -4.20 -3.59 7.32
N LEU A 73 -3.60 -2.93 8.31
CA LEU A 73 -4.10 -2.91 9.68
C LEU A 73 -5.43 -2.17 9.78
N ASN A 74 -5.59 -1.03 9.09
CA ASN A 74 -6.86 -0.32 8.99
C ASN A 74 -7.96 -1.23 8.44
N THR A 75 -7.67 -1.94 7.34
CA THR A 75 -8.60 -2.91 6.75
C THR A 75 -8.99 -4.03 7.73
N ALA A 76 -8.01 -4.56 8.48
CA ALA A 76 -8.26 -5.59 9.47
C ALA A 76 -9.12 -5.10 10.65
N ILE A 77 -8.85 -3.89 11.15
CA ILE A 77 -9.64 -3.25 12.22
C ILE A 77 -11.07 -3.00 11.74
N GLU A 78 -11.25 -2.47 10.52
CA GLU A 78 -12.58 -2.28 9.93
C GLU A 78 -13.35 -3.60 9.84
N ALA A 79 -12.70 -4.68 9.42
CA ALA A 79 -13.32 -6.01 9.36
C ALA A 79 -13.77 -6.50 10.73
N VAL A 80 -12.95 -6.35 11.77
CA VAL A 80 -13.30 -6.71 13.15
C VAL A 80 -14.47 -5.88 13.67
N ILE A 81 -14.45 -4.56 13.45
CA ILE A 81 -15.52 -3.67 13.89
C ILE A 81 -16.85 -4.00 13.18
N ASN A 82 -16.81 -4.36 11.91
CA ASN A 82 -18.02 -4.73 11.15
C ASN A 82 -18.66 -6.04 11.64
N LEU A 83 -17.91 -6.95 12.27
CA LEU A 83 -18.47 -8.20 12.82
C LEU A 83 -19.40 -7.94 14.02
N GLU A 84 -19.07 -6.95 14.85
CA GLU A 84 -19.79 -6.68 16.12
C GLU A 84 -20.88 -5.60 15.95
N ALA A 85 -20.74 -4.70 14.97
CA ALA A 85 -21.62 -3.55 14.84
C ALA A 85 -22.94 -3.89 14.09
N GLN A 86 -24.00 -4.21 14.83
CA GLN A 86 -25.34 -4.43 14.24
C GLN A 86 -26.11 -3.12 13.92
N TRP A 87 -25.78 -2.00 14.58
CA TRP A 87 -26.38 -0.66 14.36
C TRP A 87 -25.34 0.44 14.66
N TYR A 88 -25.68 1.71 14.41
CA TYR A 88 -24.82 2.90 14.51
C TYR A 88 -24.17 3.08 15.90
N ASP A 89 -23.07 2.37 16.16
CA ASP A 89 -22.32 2.42 17.41
C ASP A 89 -21.26 3.53 17.35
N ASN A 90 -21.33 4.46 18.30
CA ASN A 90 -20.34 5.53 18.45
C ASN A 90 -18.90 4.98 18.61
N LEU A 91 -18.73 3.84 19.28
CA LEU A 91 -17.43 3.19 19.46
C LEU A 91 -16.88 2.65 18.13
N ALA A 92 -17.73 2.03 17.31
CA ALA A 92 -17.36 1.56 15.97
C ALA A 92 -16.84 2.73 15.10
N ARG A 93 -17.51 3.90 15.17
CA ARG A 93 -17.06 5.11 14.46
C ARG A 93 -15.71 5.61 14.97
N ILE A 94 -15.50 5.65 16.29
CA ILE A 94 -14.22 6.06 16.88
C ILE A 94 -13.10 5.12 16.43
N GLY A 95 -13.31 3.81 16.48
CA GLY A 95 -12.32 2.81 16.06
C GLY A 95 -11.92 2.96 14.59
N LYS A 96 -12.91 3.07 13.69
CA LYS A 96 -12.66 3.28 12.25
C LYS A 96 -11.92 4.58 11.98
N ASN A 97 -12.34 5.68 12.60
CA ASN A 97 -11.70 6.98 12.43
C ASN A 97 -10.26 6.98 12.96
N THR A 98 -10.01 6.30 14.07
CA THR A 98 -8.66 6.19 14.66
C THR A 98 -7.74 5.37 13.78
N ALA A 99 -8.23 4.27 13.21
CA ALA A 99 -7.47 3.44 12.28
C ALA A 99 -7.12 4.21 10.99
N ALA A 100 -8.08 4.94 10.41
CA ALA A 100 -7.82 5.84 9.28
C ALA A 100 -6.83 6.96 9.65
N GLY A 101 -6.89 7.49 10.88
CA GLY A 101 -5.93 8.45 11.39
C GLY A 101 -4.50 7.91 11.46
N ALA A 102 -4.32 6.65 11.83
CA ALA A 102 -3.00 6.00 11.82
C ALA A 102 -2.42 5.90 10.41
N VAL A 103 -3.24 5.55 9.41
CA VAL A 103 -2.82 5.57 7.99
C VAL A 103 -2.37 6.96 7.58
N LEU A 104 -3.13 8.00 7.95
CA LEU A 104 -2.79 9.40 7.62
C LEU A 104 -1.43 9.81 8.20
N VAL A 105 -1.13 9.43 9.45
CA VAL A 105 0.17 9.71 10.08
C VAL A 105 1.31 9.02 9.31
N CYS A 106 1.15 7.76 8.96
CA CYS A 106 2.15 7.04 8.16
C CYS A 106 2.32 7.66 6.76
N ALA A 107 1.22 8.05 6.10
CA ALA A 107 1.25 8.70 4.81
C ALA A 107 1.99 10.05 4.88
N PHE A 108 1.72 10.87 5.90
CA PHE A 108 2.41 12.14 6.10
C PHE A 108 3.92 11.94 6.35
N ALA A 109 4.29 11.02 7.24
CA ALA A 109 5.68 10.67 7.48
C ALA A 109 6.37 10.20 6.18
N SER A 110 5.67 9.43 5.35
CA SER A 110 6.22 8.96 4.07
C SER A 110 6.50 10.10 3.09
N VAL A 111 5.67 11.15 3.09
CA VAL A 111 5.91 12.36 2.28
C VAL A 111 7.15 13.09 2.78
N LEU A 112 7.31 13.25 4.09
CA LEU A 112 8.50 13.90 4.66
C LEU A 112 9.79 13.14 4.30
N VAL A 113 9.78 11.82 4.41
CA VAL A 113 10.91 10.98 3.97
C VAL A 113 11.14 11.12 2.47
N GLY A 114 10.08 11.11 1.66
CA GLY A 114 10.17 11.31 0.22
C GLY A 114 10.82 12.65 -0.13
N VAL A 115 10.41 13.75 0.50
CA VAL A 115 11.05 15.05 0.33
C VAL A 115 12.52 15.00 0.74
N ALA A 116 12.85 14.42 1.90
CA ALA A 116 14.22 14.33 2.36
C ALA A 116 15.14 13.53 1.43
N LEU A 117 14.63 12.48 0.77
CA LEU A 117 15.40 11.64 -0.13
C LEU A 117 15.46 12.19 -1.57
N PHE A 118 14.37 12.80 -2.05
CA PHE A 118 14.18 13.12 -3.47
C PHE A 118 14.17 14.62 -3.79
N TRP A 119 14.28 15.53 -2.80
CA TRP A 119 14.37 16.97 -3.06
C TRP A 119 15.73 17.39 -3.63
N ARG A 120 15.95 17.05 -4.91
CA ARG A 120 17.14 17.43 -5.70
C ARG A 120 16.69 18.00 -7.04
N PRO A 121 16.47 19.33 -7.15
CA PRO A 121 15.92 19.96 -8.35
C PRO A 121 16.67 19.60 -9.64
N ALA A 122 18.01 19.55 -9.59
CA ALA A 122 18.83 19.17 -10.74
C ALA A 122 18.53 17.73 -11.22
N THR A 123 18.44 16.76 -10.30
CA THR A 123 18.10 15.37 -10.63
C THR A 123 16.67 15.27 -11.17
N LEU A 124 15.73 16.03 -10.62
CA LEU A 124 14.34 16.06 -11.11
C LEU A 124 14.26 16.57 -12.55
N LEU A 125 14.97 17.65 -12.87
CA LEU A 125 15.06 18.17 -14.25
C LEU A 125 15.73 17.15 -15.18
N PHE A 126 16.81 16.51 -14.72
CA PHE A 126 17.47 15.45 -15.49
C PHE A 126 16.52 14.29 -15.83
N ILE A 127 15.66 13.85 -14.90
CA ILE A 127 14.66 12.81 -15.19
C ILE A 127 13.69 13.25 -16.29
N VAL A 128 13.24 14.51 -16.25
CA VAL A 128 12.35 15.06 -17.29
C VAL A 128 13.06 15.08 -18.63
N GLU A 129 14.28 15.61 -18.68
CA GLU A 129 15.11 15.62 -19.90
C GLU A 129 15.39 14.21 -20.42
N TYR A 130 15.63 13.23 -19.54
CA TYR A 130 15.84 11.83 -19.89
C TYR A 130 14.60 11.22 -20.55
N LEU A 131 13.42 11.43 -19.97
CA LEU A 131 12.15 10.95 -20.53
C LEU A 131 11.83 11.61 -21.89
N CYS A 132 12.15 12.89 -22.05
CA CYS A 132 11.94 13.61 -23.31
C CYS A 132 12.94 13.22 -24.41
N SER A 133 14.19 12.94 -24.04
CA SER A 133 15.25 12.58 -24.99
C SER A 133 15.18 11.11 -25.42
N HIS A 134 14.59 10.22 -24.60
CA HIS A 134 14.47 8.80 -24.91
C HIS A 134 13.01 8.40 -25.16
N LEU A 135 12.64 8.36 -26.45
CA LEU A 135 11.27 8.09 -26.90
C LEU A 135 10.64 6.84 -26.25
N VAL A 136 11.38 5.73 -26.15
CA VAL A 136 10.86 4.48 -25.57
C VAL A 136 10.50 4.66 -24.10
N PHE A 137 11.37 5.26 -23.29
CA PHE A 137 11.11 5.47 -21.86
C PHE A 137 9.98 6.49 -21.64
N GLY A 138 9.93 7.55 -22.44
CA GLY A 138 8.83 8.51 -22.42
C GLY A 138 7.48 7.85 -22.74
N LEU A 139 7.41 7.04 -23.79
CA LEU A 139 6.20 6.29 -24.17
C LEU A 139 5.80 5.26 -23.11
N LEU A 140 6.76 4.53 -22.52
CA LEU A 140 6.48 3.59 -21.44
C LEU A 140 5.93 4.30 -20.19
N PHE A 141 6.51 5.44 -19.82
CA PHE A 141 6.01 6.24 -18.71
C PHE A 141 4.58 6.71 -18.97
N LEU A 142 4.30 7.30 -20.14
CA LEU A 142 2.96 7.74 -20.52
C LEU A 142 1.96 6.59 -20.58
N ALA A 143 2.35 5.44 -21.12
CA ALA A 143 1.51 4.24 -21.17
C ALA A 143 1.24 3.65 -19.78
N SER A 144 2.14 3.86 -18.81
CA SER A 144 1.93 3.39 -17.44
C SER A 144 0.83 4.16 -16.71
N LEU A 145 0.58 5.44 -17.03
CA LEU A 145 -0.42 6.28 -16.37
C LEU A 145 -1.87 5.75 -16.50
N PRO A 146 -2.37 5.39 -17.70
CA PRO A 146 -3.69 4.79 -17.81
C PRO A 146 -3.75 3.40 -17.16
N VAL A 147 -2.66 2.61 -17.22
CA VAL A 147 -2.60 1.30 -16.52
C VAL A 147 -2.71 1.48 -15.01
N ALA A 148 -1.96 2.42 -14.43
CA ALA A 148 -2.03 2.77 -13.02
C ALA A 148 -3.43 3.27 -12.63
N SER A 149 -4.04 4.10 -13.48
CA SER A 149 -5.41 4.60 -13.28
C SER A 149 -6.43 3.46 -13.32
N ILE A 150 -6.34 2.56 -14.29
CA ILE A 150 -7.19 1.37 -14.38
C ILE A 150 -7.02 0.50 -13.13
N PHE A 151 -5.78 0.28 -12.69
CA PHE A 151 -5.51 -0.46 -11.46
C PHE A 151 -6.13 0.23 -10.23
N ILE A 152 -5.92 1.52 -10.02
CA ILE A 152 -6.44 2.22 -8.83
C ILE A 152 -7.98 2.22 -8.80
N PHE A 153 -8.62 2.52 -9.93
CA PHE A 153 -10.06 2.80 -9.97
C PHE A 153 -10.93 1.62 -10.38
N PHE A 154 -10.43 0.69 -11.19
CA PHE A 154 -11.24 -0.35 -11.85
C PHE A 154 -10.86 -1.79 -11.48
N PHE A 155 -9.75 -2.00 -10.76
CA PHE A 155 -9.31 -3.32 -10.30
C PHE A 155 -9.78 -3.61 -8.86
N PRO A 156 -10.42 -4.76 -8.56
CA PRO A 156 -11.49 -5.48 -9.26
C PRO A 156 -12.90 -5.19 -8.65
N PHE A 157 -13.92 -5.28 -9.50
CA PHE A 157 -15.34 -5.39 -9.14
C PHE A 157 -15.71 -6.85 -8.74
N GLY A 158 -16.23 -7.05 -7.51
CA GLY A 158 -16.81 -8.32 -6.99
C GLY A 158 -15.74 -9.35 -6.55
N ILE A 159 -15.77 -10.03 -5.40
CA ILE A 159 -16.83 -10.51 -4.50
C ILE A 159 -16.23 -10.50 -3.09
N PHE A 160 -16.59 -9.53 -2.27
CA PHE A 160 -16.62 -9.55 -0.80
C PHE A 160 -17.14 -8.17 -0.42
N ARG A 161 -18.46 -7.96 -0.57
CA ARG A 161 -19.08 -6.78 0.05
C ARG A 161 -18.67 -6.80 1.52
N LYS A 162 -18.19 -5.67 2.04
CA LYS A 162 -18.26 -5.36 3.48
C LYS A 162 -19.75 -5.46 3.84
N HIS A 163 -20.18 -6.65 4.21
CA HIS A 163 -21.48 -6.89 4.83
C HIS A 163 -21.38 -6.47 6.28
#